data_AF-A0A429D313-F1
#
_entry.id   AF-A0A429D313-F1
#
_cell.length_a   1.000
_cell.length_b   1.000
_cell.length_c   1.000
_cell.angle_alpha   90.00
_cell.angle_beta   90.00
_cell.angle_gamma   90.00
#
_symmetry.space_group_name_H-M   'P 1'
#
loop_
_entity.id
_entity.type
_entity.pdbx_description
1 polymer ?
#
loop_
_entity_poly.entity_id
_entity_poly.type
_entity_poly.pdbx_seq_one_letter_code
_entity_poly.pdbx_strand_id
1 'polypeptide(L)'
;MRVRRLDAGSSGRGILQRGWLRYALCLIVAAAAVVTTAGTASADQFRNGHWVRGAIEQEFIRLGTLWPGGPPTVGEPNSDELDAARGGRWQAFGVDTNRIYWHPNVAGGKANQVGGLILQKWLTNGDERGTLGYPLVSETPVNGGRFNHFEGGSIYWKNGTAAAYIVRGAIRDYWAQADWETGTYGFPVSDEYDFGGGRRQDFERGSLYWNVHTIDAESGPQQYTTSTTPQRINPSDSTTDPTAMDDIGPRPSPDLTPTALSPRCNGNISNPDRWTACSRKGWLLKERRSENGTLREIGRLPYTVTLSVEFDKVTQFNSGNAAWKLDAKIDVGIGQESLAGGTRAHLATPCLTNTSKCGTGTVLPTKEVSLTPNTTVEHTWSQYANNLSTAGAIEKFTGLIGITLKNAGGLTWSHTDASLDARCDSATIRTGCVNPTATTAVVYDPVKNPAIAAVSQHVFDAQASLPSHWGNPRYNYLTRTTNQKIIDANRDKACPSGSPVSCDEFALASTYQGASRVAANDYSTRTVPKASNDSQGGIMSNYYNSTRILDGDPFGVVAVLLDGRQSW
;
A
#
# COMPACT_ATOMS: atom_id res chain seq x y z
N MET A 1 -15.76 -95.14 40.48
CA MET A 1 -15.93 -94.45 41.78
C MET A 1 -14.59 -93.82 42.13
N ARG A 2 -14.60 -92.54 42.56
CA ARG A 2 -13.57 -91.94 43.42
C ARG A 2 -12.14 -91.80 42.83
N VAL A 3 -11.68 -90.55 42.70
CA VAL A 3 -10.84 -89.83 43.69
C VAL A 3 -9.39 -90.31 43.69
N ARG A 4 -8.51 -89.39 43.29
CA ARG A 4 -7.10 -89.15 43.69
C ARG A 4 -6.25 -90.38 44.08
N ARG A 5 -5.07 -90.52 43.45
CA ARG A 5 -3.73 -90.20 44.01
C ARG A 5 -2.57 -90.75 43.15
N LEU A 6 -1.44 -90.02 43.19
CA LEU A 6 -0.04 -90.42 42.90
C LEU A 6 0.30 -90.70 41.43
N ASP A 7 1.53 -90.56 40.91
CA ASP A 7 2.71 -89.68 41.09
C ASP A 7 3.77 -90.21 40.08
N ALA A 8 4.84 -89.42 39.85
CA ALA A 8 6.11 -89.67 39.11
C ALA A 8 6.18 -88.95 37.74
N GLY A 9 7.08 -87.98 37.51
CA GLY A 9 8.51 -87.96 37.83
C GLY A 9 9.26 -88.63 36.67
N SER A 10 10.21 -88.03 35.93
CA SER A 10 11.27 -87.06 36.18
C SER A 10 11.74 -86.55 34.78
N SER A 11 12.59 -85.56 34.53
CA SER A 11 13.65 -84.86 35.27
C SER A 11 14.00 -83.62 34.41
N GLY A 12 14.04 -82.40 34.96
CA GLY A 12 15.30 -81.73 35.33
C GLY A 12 15.78 -80.84 34.18
N ARG A 13 16.29 -79.62 34.33
CA ARG A 13 16.74 -78.69 35.38
C ARG A 13 16.66 -77.31 34.68
N GLY A 14 16.48 -76.14 35.27
CA GLY A 14 16.41 -75.67 36.64
C GLY A 14 16.53 -74.13 36.59
N ILE A 15 15.92 -73.49 37.60
CA ILE A 15 16.33 -72.23 38.23
C ILE A 15 15.88 -70.89 37.59
N LEU A 16 14.84 -70.35 38.24
CA LEU A 16 14.38 -68.96 38.43
C LEU A 16 15.55 -68.01 38.82
N GLN A 17 15.58 -66.68 38.62
CA GLN A 17 14.55 -65.65 38.74
C GLN A 17 15.17 -64.26 38.39
N ARG A 18 14.30 -63.30 38.02
CA ARG A 18 14.37 -61.81 38.15
C ARG A 18 15.08 -60.97 37.07
N GLY A 19 14.33 -59.95 36.59
CA GLY A 19 14.86 -58.67 36.11
C GLY A 19 14.18 -58.14 34.85
N TRP A 20 13.46 -57.02 34.96
CA TRP A 20 12.81 -56.31 33.86
C TRP A 20 13.81 -55.53 32.98
N LEU A 21 13.45 -55.34 31.69
CA LEU A 21 13.80 -54.28 30.69
C LEU A 21 14.45 -54.74 29.36
N ARG A 22 13.70 -54.46 28.26
CA ARG A 22 14.07 -53.76 27.00
C ARG A 22 15.01 -54.38 25.90
N TYR A 23 14.41 -54.42 24.69
CA TYR A 23 14.88 -54.10 23.32
C TYR A 23 15.73 -55.05 22.43
N ALA A 24 15.31 -55.04 21.14
CA ALA A 24 16.01 -55.32 19.87
C ALA A 24 16.25 -56.81 19.50
N LEU A 25 16.16 -57.29 18.26
CA LEU A 25 15.96 -56.74 16.91
C LEU A 25 15.58 -57.96 16.03
N CYS A 26 14.68 -57.85 15.04
CA CYS A 26 14.70 -58.80 13.91
C CYS A 26 14.12 -58.18 12.64
N LEU A 27 14.97 -58.11 11.62
CA LEU A 27 14.74 -57.56 10.29
C LEU A 27 13.78 -58.44 9.48
N ILE A 28 12.70 -57.86 8.96
CA ILE A 28 11.96 -58.38 7.81
C ILE A 28 11.92 -57.28 6.76
N VAL A 29 12.59 -57.53 5.63
CA VAL A 29 12.53 -56.70 4.42
C VAL A 29 11.16 -56.93 3.78
N ALA A 30 10.21 -56.03 4.04
CA ALA A 30 9.01 -55.91 3.23
C ALA A 30 9.30 -54.87 2.14
N ALA A 31 9.29 -55.29 0.88
CA ALA A 31 9.25 -54.39 -0.26
C ALA A 31 7.95 -53.58 -0.19
N ALA A 32 8.02 -52.39 0.40
CA ALA A 32 6.98 -51.40 0.26
C ALA A 32 7.01 -50.93 -1.20
N ALA A 33 6.09 -51.46 -2.01
CA ALA A 33 5.69 -50.77 -3.22
C ALA A 33 5.25 -49.37 -2.77
N VAL A 34 6.10 -48.38 -3.01
CA VAL A 34 5.70 -46.99 -2.96
C VAL A 34 4.64 -46.87 -4.04
N VAL A 35 3.37 -46.95 -3.65
CA VAL A 35 2.31 -46.35 -4.43
C VAL A 35 2.63 -44.86 -4.37
N THR A 36 3.47 -44.41 -5.30
CA THR A 36 3.42 -43.02 -5.70
C THR A 36 2.00 -42.86 -6.19
N THR A 37 1.14 -42.23 -5.39
CA THR A 37 -0.06 -41.64 -5.95
C THR A 37 0.47 -40.66 -6.98
N ALA A 38 0.53 -41.09 -8.25
CA ALA A 38 0.61 -40.17 -9.35
C ALA A 38 -0.52 -39.18 -9.08
N GLY A 39 -0.17 -37.92 -8.79
CA GLY A 39 -1.16 -36.89 -8.62
C GLY A 39 -2.09 -37.00 -9.81
N THR A 40 -3.37 -37.23 -9.57
CA THR A 40 -4.36 -37.19 -10.64
C THR A 40 -4.20 -35.82 -11.27
N ALA A 41 -3.67 -35.76 -12.49
CA ALA A 41 -3.78 -34.57 -13.30
C ALA A 41 -5.29 -34.31 -13.41
N SER A 42 -5.78 -33.28 -12.73
CA SER A 42 -7.13 -32.79 -12.98
C SER A 42 -7.20 -32.46 -14.46
N ALA A 43 -8.23 -32.94 -15.15
CA ALA A 43 -8.42 -32.56 -16.53
C ALA A 43 -8.84 -31.09 -16.57
N ASP A 44 -8.09 -30.26 -17.28
CA ASP A 44 -8.39 -28.84 -17.52
C ASP A 44 -9.90 -28.60 -17.67
N GLN A 45 -10.46 -27.64 -16.92
CA GLN A 45 -11.88 -27.35 -16.99
C GLN A 45 -12.17 -26.34 -18.09
N PHE A 46 -13.14 -26.62 -18.96
CA PHE A 46 -13.71 -25.63 -19.88
C PHE A 46 -15.10 -25.23 -19.40
N ARG A 47 -15.25 -23.99 -18.93
CA ARG A 47 -16.51 -23.48 -18.35
C ARG A 47 -16.78 -22.08 -18.85
N ASN A 48 -18.05 -21.79 -19.14
CA ASN A 48 -18.50 -20.47 -19.60
C ASN A 48 -17.65 -19.88 -20.76
N GLY A 49 -17.15 -20.73 -21.67
CA GLY A 49 -16.31 -20.30 -22.79
C GLY A 49 -14.82 -20.11 -22.48
N HIS A 50 -14.38 -20.40 -21.25
CA HIS A 50 -13.01 -20.18 -20.80
C HIS A 50 -12.36 -21.44 -20.24
N TRP A 51 -11.05 -21.57 -20.47
CA TRP A 51 -10.27 -22.65 -19.85
C TRP A 51 -9.77 -22.24 -18.47
N VAL A 52 -9.87 -23.15 -17.51
CA VAL A 52 -9.31 -23.05 -16.15
C VAL A 52 -8.36 -24.22 -15.96
N ARG A 53 -7.08 -23.94 -15.69
CA ARG A 53 -6.01 -24.94 -15.72
C ARG A 53 -5.06 -24.82 -14.53
N GLY A 54 -4.24 -25.85 -14.34
CA GLY A 54 -3.08 -25.82 -13.45
C GLY A 54 -3.42 -25.48 -12.00
N ALA A 55 -2.59 -24.64 -11.35
CA ALA A 55 -2.79 -24.28 -9.95
C ALA A 55 -4.05 -23.43 -9.72
N ILE A 56 -4.46 -22.62 -10.71
CA ILE A 56 -5.69 -21.84 -10.65
C ILE A 56 -6.92 -22.77 -10.65
N GLU A 57 -6.91 -23.82 -11.46
CA GLU A 57 -7.94 -24.86 -11.45
C GLU A 57 -8.02 -25.60 -10.12
N GLN A 58 -6.88 -25.94 -9.52
CA GLN A 58 -6.85 -26.61 -8.21
C GLN A 58 -7.54 -25.76 -7.14
N GLU A 59 -7.26 -24.46 -7.11
CA GLU A 59 -7.90 -23.54 -6.16
C GLU A 59 -9.39 -23.34 -6.49
N PHE A 60 -9.73 -23.24 -7.77
CA PHE A 60 -11.11 -23.14 -8.23
C PHE A 60 -11.95 -24.36 -7.80
N ILE A 61 -11.43 -25.56 -8.01
CA ILE A 61 -12.06 -26.82 -7.57
C ILE A 61 -12.16 -26.84 -6.04
N ARG A 62 -11.09 -26.48 -5.32
CA ARG A 62 -11.08 -26.45 -3.85
C ARG A 62 -12.20 -25.57 -3.32
N LEU A 63 -12.35 -24.36 -3.86
CA LEU A 63 -13.42 -23.43 -3.46
C LEU A 63 -14.82 -23.92 -3.83
N GLY A 64 -14.96 -24.65 -4.96
CA GLY A 64 -16.20 -25.31 -5.33
C GLY A 64 -16.59 -26.47 -4.40
N THR A 65 -15.62 -27.29 -3.96
CA THR A 65 -15.88 -28.43 -3.06
C THR A 65 -16.29 -28.03 -1.64
N LEU A 66 -16.09 -26.77 -1.25
CA LEU A 66 -16.57 -26.23 0.03
C LEU A 66 -18.11 -26.05 0.04
N TRP A 67 -18.80 -26.22 -1.09
CA TRP A 67 -20.26 -26.08 -1.19
C TRP A 67 -20.92 -27.23 -1.98
N PRO A 68 -21.54 -28.22 -1.30
CA PRO A 68 -22.27 -29.28 -1.99
C PRO A 68 -23.57 -28.73 -2.63
N GLY A 69 -23.62 -28.65 -3.97
CA GLY A 69 -24.86 -28.44 -4.73
C GLY A 69 -25.16 -27.02 -5.24
N GLY A 70 -24.17 -26.14 -5.35
CA GLY A 70 -24.31 -24.78 -5.93
C GLY A 70 -23.09 -24.38 -6.77
N PRO A 71 -23.18 -23.32 -7.60
CA PRO A 71 -22.02 -22.81 -8.33
C PRO A 71 -20.92 -22.39 -7.35
N PRO A 72 -19.63 -22.49 -7.73
CA PRO A 72 -18.51 -22.11 -6.85
C PRO A 72 -18.75 -20.72 -6.25
N THR A 73 -18.42 -20.51 -4.97
CA THR A 73 -18.61 -19.21 -4.28
C THR A 73 -17.89 -18.04 -4.96
N VAL A 74 -16.93 -18.35 -5.83
CA VAL A 74 -16.17 -17.40 -6.64
C VAL A 74 -16.85 -17.04 -7.97
N GLY A 75 -17.87 -17.79 -8.40
CA GLY A 75 -18.55 -17.65 -9.68
C GLY A 75 -17.90 -18.45 -10.83
N GLU A 76 -18.53 -18.41 -12.01
CA GLU A 76 -17.98 -18.98 -13.25
C GLU A 76 -16.80 -18.16 -13.75
N PRO A 77 -15.81 -18.75 -14.44
CA PRO A 77 -14.76 -17.96 -15.09
C PRO A 77 -15.37 -17.01 -16.12
N ASN A 78 -14.86 -15.78 -16.17
CA ASN A 78 -15.28 -14.75 -17.13
C ASN A 78 -14.12 -14.21 -18.00
N SER A 79 -12.93 -14.80 -17.81
CA SER A 79 -11.73 -14.56 -18.58
C SER A 79 -10.99 -15.89 -18.76
N ASP A 80 -10.13 -15.96 -19.77
CA ASP A 80 -9.05 -16.97 -19.76
C ASP A 80 -7.99 -16.60 -18.72
N GLU A 81 -7.04 -17.51 -18.50
CA GLU A 81 -5.85 -17.24 -17.69
C GLU A 81 -4.98 -16.15 -18.36
N LEU A 82 -4.62 -15.13 -17.59
CA LEU A 82 -3.87 -13.96 -18.01
C LEU A 82 -2.52 -13.87 -17.28
N ASP A 83 -1.55 -13.25 -17.93
CA ASP A 83 -0.26 -12.96 -17.31
C ASP A 83 -0.40 -11.96 -16.15
N ALA A 84 0.22 -12.28 -15.01
CA ALA A 84 0.43 -11.38 -13.89
C ALA A 84 1.93 -10.98 -13.80
N ALA A 85 2.24 -9.95 -13.02
CA ALA A 85 3.62 -9.46 -12.89
C ALA A 85 4.60 -10.54 -12.39
N ARG A 86 5.91 -10.38 -12.59
CA ARG A 86 6.95 -11.29 -12.06
C ARG A 86 6.81 -12.77 -12.51
N GLY A 87 6.09 -13.04 -13.60
CA GLY A 87 5.92 -14.40 -14.12
C GLY A 87 4.81 -15.21 -13.44
N GLY A 88 3.90 -14.55 -12.72
CA GLY A 88 2.68 -15.18 -12.23
C GLY A 88 1.56 -15.19 -13.27
N ARG A 89 0.40 -15.68 -12.85
CA ARG A 89 -0.81 -15.83 -13.65
C ARG A 89 -2.02 -15.49 -12.82
N TRP A 90 -3.10 -15.08 -13.46
CA TRP A 90 -4.37 -14.86 -12.78
C TRP A 90 -5.55 -15.10 -13.70
N GLN A 91 -6.72 -15.33 -13.10
CA GLN A 91 -7.98 -15.47 -13.84
C GLN A 91 -9.12 -14.84 -13.03
N ALA A 92 -10.08 -14.22 -13.73
CA ALA A 92 -11.27 -13.64 -13.11
C ALA A 92 -12.46 -14.62 -13.12
N PHE A 93 -13.24 -14.52 -12.04
CA PHE A 93 -14.41 -15.36 -11.78
C PHE A 93 -15.58 -14.49 -11.30
N GLY A 94 -16.80 -14.90 -11.64
CA GLY A 94 -18.02 -14.17 -11.35
C GLY A 94 -18.15 -12.90 -12.19
N VAL A 95 -18.81 -11.88 -11.66
CA VAL A 95 -18.93 -10.56 -12.32
C VAL A 95 -17.78 -9.66 -11.84
N ASP A 96 -16.53 -10.11 -12.06
CA ASP A 96 -15.28 -9.48 -11.60
C ASP A 96 -15.17 -9.27 -10.09
N THR A 97 -15.97 -10.01 -9.32
CA THR A 97 -15.94 -9.96 -7.85
C THR A 97 -14.88 -10.86 -7.24
N ASN A 98 -14.25 -11.73 -8.04
CA ASN A 98 -13.24 -12.68 -7.59
C ASN A 98 -12.11 -12.80 -8.61
N ARG A 99 -10.88 -12.92 -8.11
CA ARG A 99 -9.73 -13.33 -8.91
C ARG A 99 -8.96 -14.43 -8.18
N ILE A 100 -8.42 -15.38 -8.94
CA ILE A 100 -7.48 -16.39 -8.43
C ILE A 100 -6.12 -16.08 -9.05
N TYR A 101 -5.11 -15.89 -8.20
CA TYR A 101 -3.74 -15.56 -8.60
C TYR A 101 -2.78 -16.69 -8.26
N TRP A 102 -1.82 -16.94 -9.13
CA TRP A 102 -0.77 -17.92 -8.97
C TRP A 102 0.60 -17.32 -9.26
N HIS A 103 1.63 -17.75 -8.53
CA HIS A 103 3.02 -17.46 -8.86
C HIS A 103 3.92 -18.60 -8.38
N PRO A 104 4.90 -19.06 -9.18
CA PRO A 104 5.66 -20.28 -8.88
C PRO A 104 6.45 -20.20 -7.57
N ASN A 105 6.96 -19.02 -7.22
CA ASN A 105 7.78 -18.79 -6.02
C ASN A 105 7.02 -18.15 -4.85
N VAL A 106 5.69 -18.02 -4.93
CA VAL A 106 4.87 -17.44 -3.84
C VAL A 106 3.90 -18.49 -3.32
N ALA A 107 3.64 -18.49 -2.00
CA ALA A 107 2.72 -19.43 -1.36
C ALA A 107 3.02 -20.92 -1.65
N GLY A 108 4.29 -21.26 -1.92
CA GLY A 108 4.70 -22.61 -2.31
C GLY A 108 4.15 -23.05 -3.68
N GLY A 109 3.92 -22.10 -4.60
CA GLY A 109 3.37 -22.37 -5.93
C GLY A 109 1.86 -22.66 -5.93
N LYS A 110 1.16 -22.34 -4.85
CA LYS A 110 -0.30 -22.45 -4.76
C LYS A 110 -0.98 -21.20 -5.32
N ALA A 111 -2.13 -21.39 -5.94
CA ALA A 111 -2.98 -20.27 -6.33
C ALA A 111 -3.87 -19.86 -5.15
N ASN A 112 -4.13 -18.56 -5.00
CA ASN A 112 -4.93 -18.01 -3.92
C ASN A 112 -5.98 -17.05 -4.46
N GLN A 113 -7.18 -17.13 -3.89
CA GLN A 113 -8.32 -16.31 -4.26
C GLN A 113 -8.39 -15.01 -3.45
N VAL A 114 -8.78 -13.93 -4.11
CA VAL A 114 -9.08 -12.63 -3.51
C VAL A 114 -10.44 -12.16 -4.03
N GLY A 115 -11.35 -11.73 -3.15
CA GLY A 115 -12.72 -11.38 -3.54
C GLY A 115 -13.27 -10.12 -2.86
N GLY A 116 -14.42 -9.67 -3.37
CA GLY A 116 -15.24 -8.60 -2.79
C GLY A 116 -14.49 -7.31 -2.49
N LEU A 117 -14.73 -6.73 -1.32
CA LEU A 117 -14.11 -5.46 -0.90
C LEU A 117 -12.60 -5.59 -0.67
N ILE A 118 -12.10 -6.80 -0.37
CA ILE A 118 -10.67 -7.06 -0.25
C ILE A 118 -10.01 -7.00 -1.63
N LEU A 119 -10.61 -7.64 -2.64
CA LEU A 119 -10.16 -7.56 -4.02
C LEU A 119 -10.20 -6.11 -4.51
N GLN A 120 -11.31 -5.39 -4.31
CA GLN A 120 -11.41 -3.98 -4.70
C GLN A 120 -10.29 -3.14 -4.06
N LYS A 121 -10.04 -3.32 -2.76
CA LYS A 121 -8.97 -2.63 -2.05
C LYS A 121 -7.60 -2.94 -2.64
N TRP A 122 -7.30 -4.23 -2.87
CA TRP A 122 -6.03 -4.67 -3.43
C TRP A 122 -5.80 -4.15 -4.85
N LEU A 123 -6.80 -4.24 -5.73
CA LEU A 123 -6.73 -3.75 -7.10
C LEU A 123 -6.47 -2.23 -7.16
N THR A 124 -7.15 -1.45 -6.31
CA THR A 124 -6.91 0.00 -6.24
C THR A 124 -5.54 0.39 -5.64
N ASN A 125 -4.88 -0.54 -4.96
CA ASN A 125 -3.52 -0.39 -4.44
C ASN A 125 -2.46 -1.03 -5.35
N GLY A 126 -2.81 -1.23 -6.62
CA GLY A 126 -1.87 -1.64 -7.65
C GLY A 126 -1.69 -3.16 -7.76
N ASP A 127 -2.65 -3.96 -7.32
CA ASP A 127 -2.67 -5.42 -7.49
C ASP A 127 -1.37 -6.12 -7.09
N GLU A 128 -0.96 -7.17 -7.82
CA GLU A 128 0.30 -7.86 -7.57
C GLU A 128 1.54 -7.00 -7.87
N ARG A 129 1.37 -5.85 -8.55
CA ARG A 129 2.43 -4.87 -8.81
C ARG A 129 2.64 -3.90 -7.65
N GLY A 130 1.67 -3.80 -6.76
CA GLY A 130 1.66 -2.90 -5.62
C GLY A 130 2.47 -3.41 -4.44
N THR A 131 2.56 -2.58 -3.40
CA THR A 131 3.39 -2.89 -2.20
C THR A 131 2.95 -4.15 -1.43
N LEU A 132 1.74 -4.66 -1.67
CA LEU A 132 1.28 -5.89 -1.06
C LEU A 132 1.75 -7.15 -1.80
N GLY A 133 2.01 -7.07 -3.11
CA GLY A 133 2.40 -8.23 -3.91
C GLY A 133 1.30 -9.29 -4.03
N TYR A 134 1.70 -10.54 -4.21
CA TYR A 134 0.82 -11.69 -4.41
C TYR A 134 0.11 -12.13 -3.12
N PRO A 135 -1.13 -12.68 -3.22
CA PRO A 135 -1.79 -13.30 -2.07
C PRO A 135 -1.06 -14.57 -1.61
N LEU A 136 -0.80 -14.65 -0.31
CA LEU A 136 -0.19 -15.80 0.37
C LEU A 136 -1.23 -16.86 0.77
N VAL A 137 -2.46 -16.41 1.03
CA VAL A 137 -3.60 -17.25 1.38
C VAL A 137 -4.84 -16.74 0.65
N SER A 138 -5.76 -17.65 0.33
CA SER A 138 -7.09 -17.29 -0.13
C SER A 138 -7.90 -16.56 0.94
N GLU A 139 -8.95 -15.85 0.52
CA GLU A 139 -9.78 -15.07 1.43
C GLU A 139 -10.34 -15.96 2.54
N THR A 140 -9.89 -15.69 3.77
CA THR A 140 -10.12 -16.54 4.93
C THR A 140 -11.13 -15.88 5.86
N PRO A 141 -12.21 -16.58 6.27
CA PRO A 141 -13.15 -16.06 7.24
C PRO A 141 -12.53 -15.99 8.64
N VAL A 142 -12.87 -14.93 9.37
CA VAL A 142 -12.58 -14.73 10.79
C VAL A 142 -13.85 -14.34 11.53
N ASN A 143 -13.82 -14.37 12.87
CA ASN A 143 -14.99 -13.97 13.64
C ASN A 143 -15.31 -12.49 13.38
N GLY A 144 -16.44 -12.23 12.72
CA GLY A 144 -16.89 -10.88 12.40
C GLY A 144 -16.29 -10.28 11.12
N GLY A 145 -15.57 -11.03 10.28
CA GLY A 145 -15.00 -10.49 9.05
C GLY A 145 -14.27 -11.51 8.19
N ARG A 146 -13.41 -11.01 7.30
CA ARG A 146 -12.56 -11.79 6.40
C ARG A 146 -11.23 -11.11 6.17
N PHE A 147 -10.21 -11.87 5.75
CA PHE A 147 -8.92 -11.30 5.39
C PHE A 147 -8.21 -12.07 4.28
N ASN A 148 -7.25 -11.40 3.63
CA ASN A 148 -6.17 -12.04 2.88
C ASN A 148 -4.83 -11.58 3.47
N HIS A 149 -3.87 -12.50 3.56
CA HIS A 149 -2.45 -12.14 3.70
C HIS A 149 -1.80 -12.08 2.33
N PHE A 150 -0.90 -11.12 2.16
CA PHE A 150 -0.10 -10.88 0.96
C PHE A 150 1.38 -10.81 1.34
N GLU A 151 2.28 -10.87 0.35
CA GLU A 151 3.73 -10.78 0.57
C GLU A 151 4.13 -9.59 1.45
N GLY A 152 3.54 -8.42 1.20
CA GLY A 152 3.87 -7.15 1.87
C GLY A 152 2.90 -6.70 2.96
N GLY A 153 1.92 -7.53 3.37
CA GLY A 153 0.96 -7.13 4.40
C GLY A 153 -0.33 -7.92 4.41
N SER A 154 -1.42 -7.30 4.85
CA SER A 154 -2.73 -7.93 4.91
C SER A 154 -3.84 -6.94 4.64
N ILE A 155 -4.96 -7.45 4.15
CA ILE A 155 -6.19 -6.68 4.01
C ILE A 155 -7.27 -7.36 4.82
N TYR A 156 -7.90 -6.61 5.71
CA TYR A 156 -9.01 -7.07 6.54
C TYR A 156 -10.28 -6.31 6.19
N TRP A 157 -11.38 -7.05 6.18
CA TRP A 157 -12.72 -6.51 6.05
C TRP A 157 -13.58 -7.00 7.21
N LYS A 158 -14.36 -6.10 7.82
CA LYS A 158 -15.29 -6.43 8.89
C LYS A 158 -16.71 -6.54 8.33
N ASN A 159 -17.46 -7.54 8.77
CA ASN A 159 -18.86 -7.72 8.40
C ASN A 159 -19.67 -6.45 8.68
N GLY A 160 -20.43 -6.01 7.68
CA GLY A 160 -21.29 -4.83 7.77
C GLY A 160 -20.58 -3.48 7.53
N THR A 161 -19.27 -3.45 7.26
CA THR A 161 -18.58 -2.22 6.83
C THR A 161 -18.49 -2.12 5.31
N ALA A 162 -18.44 -0.89 4.80
CA ALA A 162 -18.36 -0.61 3.36
C ALA A 162 -16.92 -0.66 2.81
N ALA A 163 -15.91 -0.84 3.66
CA ALA A 163 -14.50 -0.76 3.28
C ALA A 163 -13.65 -1.85 3.95
N ALA A 164 -12.62 -2.27 3.22
CA ALA A 164 -11.52 -3.10 3.71
C ALA A 164 -10.25 -2.25 3.87
N TYR A 165 -9.38 -2.62 4.81
CA TYR A 165 -8.23 -1.82 5.22
C TYR A 165 -6.92 -2.61 5.15
N ILE A 166 -5.86 -1.94 4.70
CA ILE A 166 -4.52 -2.48 4.62
C ILE A 166 -3.82 -2.33 5.97
N VAL A 167 -3.23 -3.41 6.48
CA VAL A 167 -2.34 -3.41 7.64
C VAL A 167 -1.00 -3.98 7.18
N ARG A 168 0.12 -3.29 7.42
CA ARG A 168 1.44 -3.72 6.94
C ARG A 168 2.59 -3.36 7.89
N GLY A 169 3.78 -3.86 7.58
CA GLY A 169 5.03 -3.55 8.28
C GLY A 169 4.97 -3.74 9.80
N ALA A 170 5.70 -2.89 10.53
CA ALA A 170 5.84 -3.00 11.98
C ALA A 170 4.52 -2.89 12.76
N ILE A 171 3.54 -2.13 12.24
CA ILE A 171 2.21 -2.03 12.85
C ILE A 171 1.47 -3.37 12.75
N ARG A 172 1.50 -4.01 11.58
CA ARG A 172 0.92 -5.35 11.39
C ARG A 172 1.58 -6.38 12.29
N ASP A 173 2.92 -6.36 12.37
CA ASP A 173 3.66 -7.36 13.14
C ASP A 173 3.41 -7.22 14.64
N TYR A 174 3.22 -6.00 15.15
CA TYR A 174 2.79 -5.78 16.53
C TYR A 174 1.33 -6.19 16.74
N TRP A 175 0.43 -5.80 15.83
CA TRP A 175 -0.98 -6.19 15.91
C TRP A 175 -1.17 -7.71 15.88
N ALA A 176 -0.34 -8.41 15.10
CA ALA A 176 -0.27 -9.87 15.05
C ALA A 176 0.11 -10.50 16.41
N GLN A 177 1.09 -9.90 17.10
CA GLN A 177 1.48 -10.31 18.46
C GLN A 177 0.40 -9.98 19.50
N ALA A 178 -0.45 -9.00 19.21
CA ALA A 178 -1.59 -8.61 20.03
C ALA A 178 -2.89 -9.34 19.63
N ASP A 179 -2.78 -10.58 19.14
CA ASP A 179 -3.89 -11.48 18.77
C ASP A 179 -4.83 -10.96 17.67
N TRP A 180 -4.30 -10.14 16.75
CA TRP A 180 -5.00 -9.68 15.53
C TRP A 180 -6.36 -9.03 15.84
N GLU A 181 -7.38 -9.32 15.02
CA GLU A 181 -8.74 -8.79 15.16
C GLU A 181 -9.47 -9.32 16.40
N THR A 182 -9.03 -10.46 16.95
CA THR A 182 -9.61 -11.05 18.16
C THR A 182 -9.05 -10.44 19.43
N GLY A 183 -7.85 -9.87 19.37
CA GLY A 183 -7.14 -9.32 20.51
C GLY A 183 -7.54 -7.90 20.86
N THR A 184 -6.64 -7.19 21.54
CA THR A 184 -6.93 -5.92 22.25
C THR A 184 -7.47 -4.81 21.33
N TYR A 185 -7.02 -4.74 20.08
CA TYR A 185 -7.30 -3.61 19.18
C TYR A 185 -8.54 -3.81 18.29
N GLY A 186 -8.93 -5.05 18.00
CA GLY A 186 -10.04 -5.32 17.08
C GLY A 186 -9.66 -5.16 15.61
N PHE A 187 -10.67 -5.02 14.74
CA PHE A 187 -10.45 -4.80 13.31
C PHE A 187 -9.81 -3.44 13.03
N PRO A 188 -9.04 -3.30 11.94
CA PRO A 188 -8.64 -1.98 11.46
C PRO A 188 -9.86 -1.17 11.00
N VAL A 189 -9.84 0.13 11.25
CA VAL A 189 -10.86 1.10 10.80
C VAL A 189 -10.28 2.20 9.91
N SER A 190 -8.97 2.19 9.71
CA SER A 190 -8.25 3.03 8.75
C SER A 190 -7.16 2.22 8.06
N ASP A 191 -6.66 2.70 6.92
CA ASP A 191 -5.31 2.33 6.50
C ASP A 191 -4.29 3.02 7.40
N GLU A 192 -3.04 2.62 7.25
CA GLU A 192 -1.91 3.32 7.87
C GLU A 192 -1.68 4.71 7.24
N TYR A 193 -1.54 5.74 8.08
CA TYR A 193 -1.32 7.14 7.69
C TYR A 193 -0.15 7.78 8.45
N ASP A 194 0.39 8.87 7.94
CA ASP A 194 1.51 9.57 8.58
C ASP A 194 1.07 10.30 9.85
N PHE A 195 1.81 10.11 10.94
CA PHE A 195 1.53 10.74 12.23
C PHE A 195 2.84 10.98 13.01
N GLY A 196 3.06 12.17 13.55
CA GLY A 196 4.17 12.44 14.50
C GLY A 196 5.61 12.10 14.05
N GLY A 197 5.92 12.05 12.75
CA GLY A 197 7.25 11.60 12.25
C GLY A 197 7.37 10.09 12.09
N GLY A 198 6.23 9.40 12.13
CA GLY A 198 6.10 7.97 11.94
C GLY A 198 4.77 7.65 11.24
N ARG A 199 4.25 6.47 11.50
CA ARG A 199 3.04 5.90 10.91
C ARG A 199 2.06 5.54 12.02
N ARG A 200 0.78 5.84 11.83
CA ARG A 200 -0.30 5.46 12.74
C ARG A 200 -1.36 4.69 11.97
N GLN A 201 -2.01 3.77 12.65
CA GLN A 201 -3.20 3.11 12.15
C GLN A 201 -4.23 3.00 13.27
N ASP A 202 -5.50 3.23 12.91
CA ASP A 202 -6.61 3.16 13.84
C ASP A 202 -7.33 1.81 13.70
N PHE A 203 -7.70 1.27 14.86
CA PHE A 203 -8.45 0.04 15.05
C PHE A 203 -9.70 0.33 15.89
N GLU A 204 -10.65 -0.60 15.92
CA GLU A 204 -11.91 -0.43 16.63
C GLU A 204 -11.76 -0.01 18.10
N ARG A 205 -10.71 -0.49 18.76
CA ARG A 205 -10.49 -0.34 20.20
C ARG A 205 -9.18 0.38 20.56
N GLY A 206 -8.56 1.06 19.59
CA GLY A 206 -7.37 1.87 19.84
C GLY A 206 -6.59 2.18 18.58
N SER A 207 -5.41 2.76 18.74
CA SER A 207 -4.50 3.06 17.63
C SER A 207 -3.13 2.50 17.90
N LEU A 208 -2.46 2.05 16.84
CA LEU A 208 -1.05 1.70 16.87
C LEU A 208 -0.23 2.78 16.20
N TYR A 209 0.90 3.07 16.80
CA TYR A 209 1.84 4.06 16.33
C TYR A 209 3.23 3.45 16.21
N TRP A 210 3.88 3.73 15.08
CA TRP A 210 5.25 3.37 14.81
C TRP A 210 6.02 4.62 14.44
N ASN A 211 7.13 4.91 15.11
CA ASN A 211 8.03 5.98 14.69
C ASN A 211 9.47 5.49 14.61
N VAL A 212 10.24 6.16 13.76
CA VAL A 212 11.70 6.12 13.84
C VAL A 212 12.11 7.19 14.85
N HIS A 213 12.30 6.83 16.11
CA HIS A 213 13.02 7.75 16.99
C HIS A 213 14.45 7.89 16.47
N THR A 214 14.82 9.12 16.12
CA THR A 214 16.19 9.61 16.02
C THR A 214 16.95 9.13 17.26
N ILE A 215 18.13 8.53 17.08
CA ILE A 215 18.99 8.16 18.20
C ILE A 215 19.52 9.45 18.83
N ASP A 216 18.94 9.85 19.95
CA ASP A 216 19.65 10.63 20.96
C ASP A 216 20.51 9.65 21.78
N ALA A 217 21.80 9.96 21.92
CA ALA A 217 22.86 9.01 22.27
C ALA A 217 22.90 8.51 23.73
N GLU A 218 21.80 8.53 24.49
CA GLU A 218 21.82 8.05 25.90
C GLU A 218 20.66 7.12 26.30
N SER A 219 19.82 6.71 25.35
CA SER A 219 18.82 5.68 25.62
C SER A 219 18.68 4.76 24.40
N GLY A 220 18.80 3.44 24.62
CA GLY A 220 18.57 2.43 23.59
C GLY A 220 17.15 2.52 22.96
N PRO A 221 16.81 1.63 22.00
CA PRO A 221 15.56 1.73 21.24
C PRO A 221 14.34 1.81 22.17
N GLN A 222 13.73 2.99 22.25
CA GLN A 222 12.48 3.20 22.98
C GLN A 222 11.34 2.59 22.16
N GLN A 223 10.65 1.65 22.79
CA GLN A 223 9.58 0.83 22.25
C GLN A 223 8.26 1.61 22.10
N TYR A 224 7.41 1.08 21.20
CA TYR A 224 5.96 1.28 21.05
C TYR A 224 5.30 2.20 22.10
N THR A 225 4.85 3.39 21.68
CA THR A 225 3.99 4.23 22.52
C THR A 225 2.52 3.90 22.24
N THR A 226 1.89 3.17 23.16
CA THR A 226 0.45 2.89 23.14
C THR A 226 -0.32 4.07 23.72
N SER A 227 -1.23 4.66 22.97
CA SER A 227 -2.25 5.57 23.54
C SER A 227 -3.48 4.76 23.93
N THR A 228 -3.50 4.27 25.18
CA THR A 228 -4.71 3.73 25.80
C THR A 228 -5.36 4.81 26.66
N THR A 229 -5.96 5.82 26.03
CA THR A 229 -6.83 6.76 26.75
C THR A 229 -8.22 6.69 26.14
N PRO A 230 -9.19 6.02 26.80
CA PRO A 230 -10.59 6.15 26.45
C PRO A 230 -11.01 7.60 26.69
N GLN A 231 -11.44 8.32 25.64
CA GLN A 231 -12.16 9.57 25.80
C GLN A 231 -13.51 9.24 26.46
N ARG A 232 -13.53 9.30 27.80
CA ARG A 232 -14.74 9.20 28.61
C ARG A 232 -15.50 10.52 28.45
N ILE A 233 -16.48 10.55 27.56
CA ILE A 233 -17.56 11.54 27.60
C ILE A 233 -18.30 11.32 28.93
N ASN A 234 -18.10 12.21 29.90
CA ASN A 234 -18.94 12.29 31.09
C ASN A 234 -20.12 13.23 30.75
N PRO A 235 -21.36 12.72 30.77
CA PRO A 235 -22.55 13.52 30.59
C PRO A 235 -23.00 14.09 31.93
N SER A 236 -22.78 15.39 32.14
CA SER A 236 -23.48 16.16 33.16
C SER A 236 -23.32 17.65 32.88
N ASP A 237 -24.19 18.20 32.02
CA ASP A 237 -24.96 19.38 32.43
C ASP A 237 -26.22 19.61 31.58
N SER A 238 -27.31 19.88 32.31
CA SER A 238 -28.60 20.49 31.95
C SER A 238 -29.38 19.98 30.72
N THR A 239 -30.42 19.14 30.82
CA THR A 239 -31.79 19.26 31.42
C THR A 239 -32.85 19.98 30.58
N THR A 240 -34.07 19.39 30.65
CA THR A 240 -35.41 19.77 30.12
C THR A 240 -35.75 19.16 28.75
N ASP A 241 -36.84 18.43 28.51
CA ASP A 241 -38.04 17.99 29.27
C ASP A 241 -38.71 16.84 28.44
N PRO A 242 -39.38 15.82 29.02
CA PRO A 242 -39.86 14.64 28.29
C PRO A 242 -41.37 14.69 28.06
N THR A 243 -41.83 14.63 26.81
CA THR A 243 -43.15 14.06 26.48
C THR A 243 -43.24 13.62 25.02
N ALA A 244 -43.90 12.47 24.83
CA ALA A 244 -44.53 11.91 23.62
C ALA A 244 -43.84 10.69 22.99
N MET A 245 -44.58 9.58 23.11
CA MET A 245 -44.36 8.21 22.64
C MET A 245 -44.86 8.03 21.19
N ASP A 246 -44.45 6.91 20.58
CA ASP A 246 -44.88 6.29 19.30
C ASP A 246 -44.39 7.03 18.03
N ASP A 247 -43.82 6.41 17.00
CA ASP A 247 -44.25 5.21 16.27
C ASP A 247 -43.16 4.73 15.25
N ILE A 248 -43.43 3.64 14.55
CA ILE A 248 -42.57 2.77 13.73
C ILE A 248 -42.00 3.40 12.42
N GLY A 249 -40.69 3.21 12.16
CA GLY A 249 -40.00 3.21 10.84
C GLY A 249 -39.48 4.57 10.30
N PRO A 250 -38.55 4.64 9.31
CA PRO A 250 -38.09 3.62 8.37
C PRO A 250 -36.55 3.44 8.23
N ARG A 251 -36.17 2.39 7.50
CA ARG A 251 -34.81 2.09 6.96
C ARG A 251 -34.26 3.26 6.12
N PRO A 252 -32.92 3.47 6.10
CA PRO A 252 -32.28 4.04 4.92
C PRO A 252 -31.16 3.16 4.30
N SER A 253 -31.01 3.40 3.01
CA SER A 253 -30.30 2.72 1.91
C SER A 253 -28.77 2.97 1.88
N PRO A 254 -28.01 2.40 0.91
CA PRO A 254 -26.58 2.11 1.02
C PRO A 254 -25.69 3.32 0.70
N ASP A 255 -24.57 3.40 1.41
CA ASP A 255 -23.51 4.38 1.20
C ASP A 255 -22.49 3.85 0.18
N LEU A 256 -22.32 4.58 -0.92
CA LEU A 256 -21.28 4.36 -1.93
C LEU A 256 -20.12 5.30 -1.60
N THR A 257 -19.13 4.82 -0.84
CA THR A 257 -17.87 5.55 -0.67
C THR A 257 -16.89 5.20 -1.80
N PRO A 258 -16.41 6.18 -2.59
CA PRO A 258 -15.54 5.96 -3.74
C PRO A 258 -14.10 5.60 -3.34
N THR A 259 -13.56 4.58 -4.00
CA THR A 259 -12.16 4.17 -3.87
C THR A 259 -11.26 5.19 -4.56
N ALA A 260 -10.26 5.70 -3.84
CA ALA A 260 -9.18 6.49 -4.40
C ALA A 260 -8.31 5.59 -5.30
N LEU A 261 -8.49 5.70 -6.61
CA LEU A 261 -7.47 5.29 -7.57
C LEU A 261 -6.44 6.42 -7.57
N SER A 262 -5.16 6.11 -7.40
CA SER A 262 -4.10 7.08 -7.72
C SER A 262 -4.22 7.45 -9.20
N PRO A 263 -4.55 8.71 -9.56
CA PRO A 263 -4.61 9.10 -10.96
C PRO A 263 -3.26 9.02 -11.65
N ARG A 264 -3.33 8.69 -12.93
CA ARG A 264 -2.34 9.14 -13.90
C ARG A 264 -2.43 10.66 -14.02
N CYS A 265 -1.39 11.36 -13.58
CA CYS A 265 -1.16 12.74 -14.00
C CYS A 265 -0.87 12.73 -15.50
N ASN A 266 -1.32 13.76 -16.20
CA ASN A 266 -1.20 14.00 -17.64
C ASN A 266 -0.08 13.16 -18.32
N GLY A 267 -0.47 12.05 -18.97
CA GLY A 267 0.38 11.21 -19.84
C GLY A 267 1.79 10.85 -19.35
N ASN A 268 1.97 9.58 -18.92
CA ASN A 268 3.25 8.83 -18.95
C ASN A 268 4.28 8.94 -17.82
N ILE A 269 3.94 9.36 -16.59
CA ILE A 269 4.83 9.10 -15.44
C ILE A 269 4.04 8.51 -14.26
N SER A 270 4.42 7.30 -13.85
CA SER A 270 4.06 6.70 -12.57
C SER A 270 4.69 7.54 -11.45
N ASN A 271 3.84 8.24 -10.69
CA ASN A 271 4.17 9.34 -9.79
C ASN A 271 4.77 10.54 -10.55
N PRO A 272 4.09 11.70 -10.60
CA PRO A 272 4.73 12.88 -11.13
C PRO A 272 5.92 13.19 -10.19
N ASP A 273 6.93 13.87 -10.68
CA ASP A 273 8.08 14.27 -9.89
C ASP A 273 7.71 14.82 -8.50
N ARG A 274 8.69 14.92 -7.60
CA ARG A 274 8.47 15.38 -6.21
C ARG A 274 7.78 16.74 -6.07
N TRP A 275 7.60 17.46 -7.17
CA TRP A 275 6.96 18.76 -7.28
C TRP A 275 5.46 18.67 -7.56
N THR A 276 4.92 17.47 -7.74
CA THR A 276 3.54 17.30 -8.18
C THR A 276 2.81 16.27 -7.32
N ALA A 277 1.51 16.46 -7.12
CA ALA A 277 0.64 15.53 -6.41
C ALA A 277 -0.73 15.46 -7.09
N CYS A 278 -1.46 14.33 -6.99
CA CYS A 278 -2.70 14.15 -7.75
C CYS A 278 -3.67 13.16 -7.10
N SER A 279 -4.98 13.38 -7.29
CA SER A 279 -6.07 12.54 -6.81
C SER A 279 -7.17 12.37 -7.87
N ARG A 280 -7.79 11.20 -7.96
CA ARG A 280 -8.87 10.90 -8.90
C ARG A 280 -9.96 10.10 -8.25
N LYS A 281 -11.17 10.62 -8.35
CA LYS A 281 -12.36 10.02 -7.74
C LYS A 281 -13.55 10.08 -8.69
N GLY A 282 -14.26 8.96 -8.76
CA GLY A 282 -15.56 8.85 -9.44
C GLY A 282 -16.70 9.31 -8.53
N TRP A 283 -17.68 9.98 -9.13
CA TRP A 283 -18.86 10.52 -8.46
C TRP A 283 -20.10 10.32 -9.33
N LEU A 284 -21.27 10.40 -8.71
CA LEU A 284 -22.55 10.27 -9.39
C LEU A 284 -23.47 11.42 -9.00
N LEU A 285 -23.77 12.28 -9.97
CA LEU A 285 -24.80 13.30 -9.82
C LEU A 285 -26.18 12.65 -9.99
N LYS A 286 -27.12 12.98 -9.11
CA LYS A 286 -28.51 12.52 -9.16
C LYS A 286 -29.47 13.70 -9.09
N GLU A 287 -30.46 13.71 -9.96
CA GLU A 287 -31.60 14.62 -9.89
C GLU A 287 -32.80 13.89 -9.32
N ARG A 288 -33.49 14.53 -8.37
CA ARG A 288 -34.69 13.98 -7.72
C ARG A 288 -35.83 14.98 -7.78
N ARG A 289 -37.05 14.45 -7.96
CA ARG A 289 -38.30 15.22 -7.92
C ARG A 289 -39.21 14.63 -6.86
N SER A 290 -39.91 15.50 -6.13
CA SER A 290 -40.98 15.07 -5.23
C SER A 290 -42.23 14.76 -6.06
N GLU A 291 -42.68 13.51 -6.04
CA GLU A 291 -43.94 13.06 -6.62
C GLU A 291 -44.80 12.50 -5.48
N ASN A 292 -45.94 13.14 -5.20
CA ASN A 292 -46.87 12.77 -4.12
C ASN A 292 -46.17 12.58 -2.75
N GLY A 293 -45.20 13.44 -2.43
CA GLY A 293 -44.46 13.40 -1.16
C GLY A 293 -43.28 12.41 -1.12
N THR A 294 -43.06 11.63 -2.18
CA THR A 294 -41.90 10.72 -2.29
C THR A 294 -40.85 11.31 -3.23
N LEU A 295 -39.59 11.36 -2.79
CA LEU A 295 -38.47 11.76 -3.65
C LEU A 295 -38.10 10.63 -4.60
N ARG A 296 -38.40 10.82 -5.88
CA ARG A 296 -38.04 9.90 -6.96
C ARG A 296 -36.81 10.42 -7.69
N GLU A 297 -35.86 9.52 -7.97
CA GLU A 297 -34.74 9.82 -8.88
C GLU A 297 -35.27 9.90 -10.31
N ILE A 298 -34.99 11.00 -10.99
CA ILE A 298 -35.47 11.31 -12.36
C ILE A 298 -34.33 11.56 -13.35
N GLY A 299 -33.08 11.42 -12.89
CA GLY A 299 -31.88 11.64 -13.68
C GLY A 299 -30.62 11.29 -12.93
N ARG A 300 -29.62 10.80 -13.67
CA ARG A 300 -28.28 10.56 -13.13
C ARG A 300 -27.18 10.84 -14.16
N LEU A 301 -26.03 11.30 -13.67
CA LEU A 301 -24.87 11.63 -14.48
C LEU A 301 -23.58 11.24 -13.73
N PRO A 302 -22.91 10.13 -14.10
CA PRO A 302 -21.62 9.78 -13.54
C PRO A 302 -20.54 10.71 -14.08
N TYR A 303 -19.57 11.06 -13.25
CA TYR A 303 -18.39 11.82 -13.67
C TYR A 303 -17.17 11.43 -12.82
N THR A 304 -15.98 11.61 -13.36
CA THR A 304 -14.71 11.38 -12.66
C THR A 304 -13.96 12.68 -12.57
N VAL A 305 -13.58 13.09 -11.36
CA VAL A 305 -12.75 14.26 -11.12
C VAL A 305 -11.32 13.79 -10.91
N THR A 306 -10.38 14.36 -11.67
CA THR A 306 -8.95 14.24 -11.47
C THR A 306 -8.40 15.61 -11.10
N LEU A 307 -7.68 15.70 -10.01
CA LEU A 307 -7.09 16.94 -9.52
C LEU A 307 -5.58 16.76 -9.40
N SER A 308 -4.79 17.68 -9.96
CA SER A 308 -3.34 17.72 -9.75
C SER A 308 -2.89 19.06 -9.20
N VAL A 309 -1.89 19.03 -8.33
CA VAL A 309 -1.14 20.20 -7.90
C VAL A 309 0.28 20.09 -8.41
N GLU A 310 0.77 21.11 -9.10
CA GLU A 310 2.16 21.23 -9.53
C GLU A 310 2.79 22.49 -8.91
N PHE A 311 3.81 22.29 -8.08
CA PHE A 311 4.66 23.35 -7.56
C PHE A 311 5.60 23.86 -8.66
N ASP A 312 5.82 25.17 -8.72
CA ASP A 312 6.71 25.75 -9.71
C ASP A 312 8.16 25.26 -9.51
N LYS A 313 8.72 24.62 -10.54
CA LYS A 313 10.08 24.08 -10.56
C LYS A 313 11.16 25.14 -10.79
N VAL A 314 10.79 26.31 -11.32
CA VAL A 314 11.72 27.27 -11.95
C VAL A 314 11.62 28.68 -11.39
N THR A 315 10.47 29.16 -10.93
CA THR A 315 10.37 30.56 -10.47
C THR A 315 10.64 30.77 -8.99
N GLN A 316 11.39 31.84 -8.75
CA GLN A 316 11.98 32.26 -7.50
C GLN A 316 10.92 32.47 -6.42
N PHE A 317 11.22 32.00 -5.22
CA PHE A 317 10.80 32.66 -3.98
C PHE A 317 11.23 34.12 -4.04
N ASN A 318 10.40 34.98 -4.64
CA ASN A 318 10.47 36.40 -4.39
C ASN A 318 9.34 36.69 -3.41
N SER A 319 9.72 37.11 -2.19
CA SER A 319 8.81 37.68 -1.18
C SER A 319 8.00 36.70 -0.32
N GLY A 320 8.52 35.51 -0.01
CA GLY A 320 7.91 34.65 1.04
C GLY A 320 6.63 33.90 0.63
N ASN A 321 6.32 33.82 -0.66
CA ASN A 321 5.17 33.10 -1.20
C ASN A 321 5.62 31.86 -1.99
N ALA A 322 4.92 30.73 -1.81
CA ALA A 322 5.06 29.56 -2.68
C ALA A 322 3.90 29.50 -3.67
N ALA A 323 4.20 29.47 -4.97
CA ALA A 323 3.20 29.36 -6.02
C ALA A 323 3.04 27.89 -6.49
N TRP A 324 1.80 27.52 -6.80
CA TRP A 324 1.47 26.24 -7.43
C TRP A 324 0.30 26.40 -8.41
N LYS A 325 0.15 25.42 -9.28
CA LYS A 325 -1.04 25.25 -10.12
C LYS A 325 -1.92 24.17 -9.53
N LEU A 326 -3.23 24.40 -9.52
CA LEU A 326 -4.24 23.35 -9.29
C LEU A 326 -4.96 23.12 -10.61
N ASP A 327 -4.79 21.95 -11.19
CA ASP A 327 -5.54 21.50 -12.36
C ASP A 327 -6.70 20.63 -11.92
N ALA A 328 -7.85 20.83 -12.53
CA ALA A 328 -9.02 19.97 -12.43
C ALA A 328 -9.43 19.49 -13.81
N LYS A 329 -9.58 18.19 -13.94
CA LYS A 329 -10.12 17.49 -15.12
C LYS A 329 -11.35 16.69 -14.70
N ILE A 330 -12.46 16.90 -15.39
CA ILE A 330 -13.72 16.22 -15.13
C ILE A 330 -14.12 15.44 -16.37
N ASP A 331 -14.02 14.12 -16.31
CA ASP A 331 -14.52 13.23 -17.35
C ASP A 331 -15.99 12.93 -17.07
N VAL A 332 -16.89 13.40 -17.94
CA VAL A 332 -18.34 13.24 -17.78
C VAL A 332 -18.79 11.99 -18.51
N GLY A 333 -19.40 11.05 -17.79
CA GLY A 333 -19.93 9.83 -18.35
C GLY A 333 -21.28 10.01 -19.04
N ILE A 334 -21.98 8.90 -19.29
CA ILE A 334 -23.26 8.91 -19.97
C ILE A 334 -24.37 9.33 -19.00
N GLY A 335 -25.05 10.43 -19.32
CA GLY A 335 -26.23 10.89 -18.59
C GLY A 335 -27.46 10.05 -18.90
N GLN A 336 -28.37 9.93 -17.94
CA GLN A 336 -29.64 9.23 -18.09
C GLN A 336 -30.81 10.12 -17.67
N GLU A 337 -31.97 9.88 -18.30
CA GLU A 337 -33.25 10.55 -18.02
C GLU A 337 -33.13 12.08 -18.07
N SER A 338 -33.52 12.82 -17.02
CA SER A 338 -33.46 14.29 -17.01
C SER A 338 -32.05 14.86 -17.19
N LEU A 339 -31.02 14.06 -16.90
CA LEU A 339 -29.61 14.42 -17.06
C LEU A 339 -28.99 13.85 -18.35
N ALA A 340 -29.78 13.29 -19.28
CA ALA A 340 -29.29 12.80 -20.56
C ALA A 340 -28.65 13.89 -21.45
N GLY A 341 -29.02 15.16 -21.25
CA GLY A 341 -28.39 16.32 -21.90
C GLY A 341 -27.23 16.95 -21.11
N GLY A 342 -26.93 16.43 -19.91
CA GLY A 342 -26.00 17.05 -18.97
C GLY A 342 -26.63 18.15 -18.11
N THR A 343 -25.78 18.90 -17.42
CA THR A 343 -26.20 20.07 -16.62
C THR A 343 -25.11 21.14 -16.60
N ARG A 344 -25.46 22.36 -16.15
CA ARG A 344 -24.48 23.41 -15.85
C ARG A 344 -24.00 23.30 -14.40
N ALA A 345 -22.73 23.60 -14.19
CA ALA A 345 -22.13 23.64 -12.87
C ALA A 345 -21.19 24.83 -12.72
N HIS A 346 -20.96 25.28 -11.49
CA HIS A 346 -19.86 26.19 -11.18
C HIS A 346 -18.73 25.44 -10.50
N LEU A 347 -17.54 25.46 -11.09
CA LEU A 347 -16.29 25.04 -10.47
C LEU A 347 -15.76 26.15 -9.58
N ALA A 348 -15.21 25.80 -8.43
CA ALA A 348 -14.58 26.77 -7.56
C ALA A 348 -13.35 26.19 -6.86
N THR A 349 -12.28 26.99 -6.80
CA THR A 349 -11.11 26.69 -5.97
C THR A 349 -11.45 26.84 -4.48
N PRO A 350 -10.92 25.97 -3.62
CA PRO A 350 -11.17 26.06 -2.18
C PRO A 350 -10.39 27.18 -1.48
N CYS A 351 -9.49 27.90 -2.17
CA CYS A 351 -8.94 29.15 -1.64
C CYS A 351 -10.00 30.23 -1.39
N LEU A 352 -11.20 30.10 -1.97
CA LEU A 352 -12.33 31.00 -1.71
C LEU A 352 -12.82 30.98 -0.26
N THR A 353 -12.80 29.81 0.36
CA THR A 353 -13.33 29.62 1.71
C THR A 353 -12.24 29.73 2.77
N ASN A 354 -10.96 29.78 2.36
CA ASN A 354 -9.81 29.87 3.26
C ASN A 354 -8.72 30.83 2.74
N THR A 355 -9.09 32.08 2.56
CA THR A 355 -8.20 33.17 2.07
C THR A 355 -7.00 33.45 2.97
N SER A 356 -7.06 33.03 4.23
CA SER A 356 -5.96 33.17 5.20
C SER A 356 -4.76 32.26 4.90
N LYS A 357 -4.98 31.17 4.12
CA LYS A 357 -3.97 30.16 3.83
C LYS A 357 -3.53 30.12 2.36
N CYS A 358 -4.42 30.47 1.43
CA CYS A 358 -4.04 30.58 0.02
C CYS A 358 -4.81 31.68 -0.73
N GLY A 359 -4.21 32.19 -1.80
CA GLY A 359 -4.79 33.19 -2.70
C GLY A 359 -4.73 32.76 -4.16
N THR A 360 -5.58 33.36 -5.02
CA THR A 360 -5.67 33.05 -6.47
C THR A 360 -5.34 34.23 -7.39
N GLY A 361 -4.81 35.33 -6.83
CA GLY A 361 -4.47 36.53 -7.58
C GLY A 361 -5.72 37.20 -8.18
N THR A 362 -5.65 37.65 -9.43
CA THR A 362 -6.74 38.35 -10.15
C THR A 362 -7.69 37.42 -10.91
N VAL A 363 -7.49 36.10 -10.88
CA VAL A 363 -8.32 35.14 -11.61
C VAL A 363 -9.63 34.90 -10.86
N LEU A 364 -10.75 34.92 -11.59
CA LEU A 364 -12.06 34.61 -11.03
C LEU A 364 -12.02 33.22 -10.38
N PRO A 365 -12.31 33.12 -9.09
CA PRO A 365 -12.11 31.89 -8.34
C PRO A 365 -13.22 30.85 -8.59
N THR A 366 -14.24 31.24 -9.37
CA THR A 366 -15.32 30.39 -9.86
C THR A 366 -15.39 30.40 -11.38
N LYS A 367 -15.65 29.24 -12.00
CA LYS A 367 -15.84 29.08 -13.44
C LYS A 367 -17.13 28.30 -13.71
N GLU A 368 -18.08 28.90 -14.43
CA GLU A 368 -19.23 28.14 -14.96
C GLU A 368 -18.75 27.18 -16.07
N VAL A 369 -19.21 25.94 -15.99
CA VAL A 369 -18.91 24.85 -16.91
C VAL A 369 -20.17 24.07 -17.25
N SER A 370 -20.18 23.45 -18.43
CA SER A 370 -21.23 22.52 -18.84
C SER A 370 -20.72 21.09 -18.68
N LEU A 371 -21.41 20.30 -17.86
CA LEU A 371 -21.17 18.87 -17.71
C LEU A 371 -21.98 18.10 -18.77
N THR A 372 -21.54 18.22 -20.03
CA THR A 372 -22.18 17.53 -21.16
C THR A 372 -21.74 16.06 -21.19
N PRO A 373 -22.65 15.08 -21.39
CA PRO A 373 -22.28 13.66 -21.41
C PRO A 373 -21.23 13.32 -22.46
N ASN A 374 -20.33 12.40 -22.13
CA ASN A 374 -19.19 11.99 -22.96
C ASN A 374 -18.24 13.13 -23.34
N THR A 375 -18.11 14.14 -22.48
CA THR A 375 -17.14 15.23 -22.67
C THR A 375 -16.17 15.31 -21.50
N THR A 376 -15.05 16.00 -21.71
CA THR A 376 -14.10 16.32 -20.65
C THR A 376 -14.09 17.83 -20.44
N VAL A 377 -14.13 18.25 -19.18
CA VAL A 377 -13.98 19.65 -18.77
C VAL A 377 -12.65 19.80 -18.05
N GLU A 378 -11.84 20.78 -18.43
CA GLU A 378 -10.55 21.07 -17.79
C GLU A 378 -10.49 22.52 -17.34
N HIS A 379 -9.86 22.75 -16.19
CA HIS A 379 -9.63 24.08 -15.66
C HIS A 379 -8.40 24.11 -14.76
N THR A 380 -7.64 25.19 -14.83
CA THR A 380 -6.43 25.38 -14.03
C THR A 380 -6.52 26.69 -13.26
N TRP A 381 -6.22 26.63 -11.97
CA TRP A 381 -6.02 27.81 -11.12
C TRP A 381 -4.54 27.97 -10.79
N SER A 382 -4.00 29.18 -10.97
CA SER A 382 -2.73 29.57 -10.35
C SER A 382 -3.02 30.06 -8.92
N GLN A 383 -2.32 29.49 -7.95
CA GLN A 383 -2.54 29.74 -6.52
C GLN A 383 -1.21 29.97 -5.81
N TYR A 384 -1.28 30.55 -4.62
CA TYR A 384 -0.11 30.74 -3.76
C TYR A 384 -0.47 30.64 -2.29
N ALA A 385 0.50 30.22 -1.47
CA ALA A 385 0.37 30.18 -0.02
C ALA A 385 0.67 31.57 0.55
N ASN A 386 -0.16 31.97 1.51
CA ASN A 386 0.03 33.20 2.28
C ASN A 386 0.72 32.87 3.60
N ASN A 387 1.54 33.80 4.10
CA ASN A 387 2.10 33.77 5.46
C ASN A 387 2.96 32.54 5.77
N LEU A 388 3.75 32.03 4.81
CA LEU A 388 4.71 30.97 5.09
C LEU A 388 5.73 31.48 6.13
N SER A 389 5.71 30.88 7.31
CA SER A 389 6.74 31.12 8.32
C SER A 389 8.09 30.59 7.82
N THR A 390 9.13 31.19 8.35
CA THR A 390 10.53 31.19 7.92
C THR A 390 11.08 29.85 7.40
N ALA A 391 12.06 29.97 6.49
CA ALA A 391 12.99 28.93 6.03
C ALA A 391 13.13 27.72 6.99
N GLY A 392 12.74 26.54 6.53
CA GLY A 392 12.89 25.27 7.26
C GLY A 392 11.64 24.82 8.04
N ALA A 393 10.59 25.64 8.12
CA ALA A 393 9.30 25.17 8.63
C ALA A 393 8.67 24.20 7.62
N ILE A 394 8.46 22.94 8.04
CA ILE A 394 7.53 22.03 7.34
C ILE A 394 6.13 22.57 7.60
N GLU A 395 5.75 23.62 6.87
CA GLU A 395 4.35 24.02 6.84
C GLU A 395 3.60 22.99 6.03
N LYS A 396 2.98 22.04 6.74
CA LYS A 396 1.90 21.22 6.20
C LYS A 396 0.74 22.15 5.87
N PHE A 397 0.79 22.75 4.69
CA PHE A 397 -0.40 23.41 4.17
C PHE A 397 -1.32 22.29 3.68
N THR A 398 -2.49 22.14 4.31
CA THR A 398 -3.62 21.47 3.67
C THR A 398 -4.07 22.35 2.51
N GLY A 399 -3.37 22.22 1.38
CA GLY A 399 -3.91 22.57 0.08
C GLY A 399 -5.20 21.80 -0.04
N LEU A 400 -6.31 22.50 0.04
CA LEU A 400 -7.58 21.92 -0.33
C LEU A 400 -7.43 21.61 -1.82
N ILE A 401 -7.14 20.35 -2.16
CA ILE A 401 -7.36 19.89 -3.51
C ILE A 401 -8.85 19.64 -3.56
N GLY A 402 -9.56 20.53 -4.20
CA GLY A 402 -10.99 20.37 -4.27
C GLY A 402 -11.55 21.20 -5.37
N ILE A 403 -12.72 20.79 -5.80
CA ILE A 403 -13.61 21.64 -6.55
C ILE A 403 -14.92 21.66 -5.79
N THR A 404 -15.49 22.85 -5.66
CA THR A 404 -16.92 22.92 -5.40
C THR A 404 -17.63 22.92 -6.74
N LEU A 405 -18.61 22.03 -6.91
CA LEU A 405 -19.57 22.00 -8.01
C LEU A 405 -20.91 22.53 -7.48
N LYS A 406 -21.46 23.59 -8.07
CA LYS A 406 -22.82 24.05 -7.75
C LYS A 406 -23.76 23.80 -8.91
N ASN A 407 -24.91 23.16 -8.69
CA ASN A 407 -25.97 23.09 -9.71
C ASN A 407 -26.64 24.44 -9.90
N ALA A 408 -27.29 24.64 -11.04
CA ALA A 408 -28.16 25.78 -11.32
C ALA A 408 -29.32 25.95 -10.30
N GLY A 409 -29.70 24.88 -9.57
CA GLY A 409 -30.71 24.91 -8.49
C GLY A 409 -30.19 25.30 -7.10
N GLY A 410 -28.93 25.73 -6.97
CA GLY A 410 -28.37 26.22 -5.69
C GLY A 410 -27.80 25.15 -4.75
N LEU A 411 -27.94 23.86 -5.07
CA LEU A 411 -27.28 22.78 -4.34
C LEU A 411 -25.76 22.86 -4.55
N THR A 412 -25.01 22.86 -3.45
CA THR A 412 -23.53 22.95 -3.43
C THR A 412 -22.95 21.58 -3.09
N TRP A 413 -22.14 21.02 -3.99
CA TRP A 413 -21.35 19.82 -3.76
C TRP A 413 -19.88 20.20 -3.61
N SER A 414 -19.34 20.05 -2.41
CA SER A 414 -17.91 20.25 -2.18
C SER A 414 -17.19 18.92 -2.27
N HIS A 415 -16.37 18.75 -3.30
CA HIS A 415 -15.46 17.63 -3.43
C HIS A 415 -14.12 18.06 -2.87
N THR A 416 -13.83 17.65 -1.65
CA THR A 416 -12.53 17.85 -1.01
C THR A 416 -11.81 16.52 -1.01
N ASP A 417 -10.74 16.44 -1.80
CA ASP A 417 -9.78 15.36 -1.63
C ASP A 417 -8.90 15.70 -0.43
N ALA A 418 -8.62 14.66 0.38
CA ALA A 418 -7.82 14.76 1.58
C ALA A 418 -6.51 15.52 1.31
N SER A 419 -6.09 16.26 2.34
CA SER A 419 -4.92 17.15 2.37
C SER A 419 -3.73 16.70 1.53
N LEU A 420 -3.20 17.58 0.68
CA LEU A 420 -1.82 17.47 0.24
C LEU A 420 -0.90 17.90 1.37
N ASP A 421 0.00 17.02 1.77
CA ASP A 421 1.16 17.44 2.53
C ASP A 421 2.14 18.11 1.55
N ALA A 422 2.37 19.40 1.71
CA ALA A 422 3.45 20.12 1.06
C ALA A 422 4.57 20.34 2.09
N ARG A 423 5.82 20.26 1.65
CA ARG A 423 6.97 20.78 2.41
C ARG A 423 7.64 21.85 1.58
N CYS A 424 7.59 23.08 2.07
CA CYS A 424 8.33 24.22 1.54
C CYS A 424 9.57 24.46 2.41
N ASP A 425 10.74 24.58 1.80
CA ASP A 425 11.99 24.77 2.54
C ASP A 425 13.00 25.60 1.72
N SER A 426 14.07 26.05 2.37
CA SER A 426 15.23 26.71 1.72
C SER A 426 16.53 25.95 2.00
N ALA A 427 16.44 24.66 2.36
CA ALA A 427 17.59 23.86 2.82
C ALA A 427 18.48 23.37 1.67
N THR A 428 18.10 23.62 0.40
CA THR A 428 18.90 23.37 -0.79
C THR A 428 19.30 24.67 -1.48
N ILE A 429 20.01 24.59 -2.62
CA ILE A 429 20.48 25.76 -3.39
C ILE A 429 19.38 26.76 -3.82
N ARG A 430 18.09 26.41 -3.71
CA ARG A 430 16.93 27.26 -4.03
C ARG A 430 15.83 27.02 -3.01
N THR A 431 15.04 28.03 -2.68
CA THR A 431 13.80 27.82 -1.92
C THR A 431 12.73 27.20 -2.83
N GLY A 432 11.93 26.26 -2.33
CA GLY A 432 10.89 25.61 -3.11
C GLY A 432 10.06 24.63 -2.31
N CYS A 433 8.98 24.13 -2.91
CA CYS A 433 8.06 23.20 -2.27
C CYS A 433 8.00 21.87 -3.00
N VAL A 434 7.95 20.79 -2.24
CA VAL A 434 7.76 19.42 -2.73
C VAL A 434 6.61 18.75 -2.01
N ASN A 435 6.05 17.71 -2.61
CA ASN A 435 5.26 16.72 -1.90
C ASN A 435 6.24 15.75 -1.20
N PRO A 436 6.42 15.80 0.13
CA PRO A 436 7.37 14.94 0.82
C PRO A 436 6.94 13.47 0.80
N THR A 437 5.64 13.19 0.60
CA THR A 437 5.09 11.83 0.46
C THR A 437 5.35 11.25 -0.94
N ALA A 438 5.56 12.10 -1.94
CA ALA A 438 6.01 11.65 -3.25
C ALA A 438 7.46 11.18 -3.12
N THR A 439 7.64 9.86 -3.19
CA THR A 439 8.98 9.27 -3.20
C THR A 439 9.50 9.24 -4.63
N THR A 440 10.77 9.59 -4.81
CA THR A 440 11.47 9.59 -6.10
C THR A 440 12.67 8.65 -6.02
N ALA A 441 13.30 8.36 -7.16
CA ALA A 441 14.50 7.55 -7.22
C ALA A 441 15.61 8.28 -7.96
N VAL A 442 16.84 8.14 -7.47
CA VAL A 442 18.02 8.50 -8.24
C VAL A 442 18.26 7.40 -9.29
N VAL A 443 18.67 7.79 -10.50
CA VAL A 443 18.94 6.84 -11.58
C VAL A 443 20.43 6.82 -11.87
N TYR A 444 21.04 5.65 -11.75
CA TYR A 444 22.39 5.35 -12.22
C TYR A 444 22.28 4.72 -13.60
N ASP A 445 22.42 5.56 -14.63
CA ASP A 445 22.27 5.18 -16.04
C ASP A 445 23.63 5.23 -16.76
N PRO A 446 24.34 4.09 -16.88
CA PRO A 446 25.64 4.05 -17.54
C PRO A 446 25.55 4.11 -19.07
N VAL A 447 24.35 3.97 -19.66
CA VAL A 447 24.14 4.23 -21.09
C VAL A 447 24.30 5.72 -21.37
N LYS A 448 23.81 6.58 -20.45
CA LYS A 448 23.98 8.04 -20.52
C LYS A 448 25.29 8.54 -19.95
N ASN A 449 25.83 7.87 -18.93
CA ASN A 449 27.09 8.22 -18.30
C ASN A 449 27.96 6.97 -18.11
N PRO A 450 28.75 6.56 -19.12
CA PRO A 450 29.56 5.33 -19.04
C PRO A 450 30.54 5.28 -17.86
N ALA A 451 30.92 6.44 -17.30
CA ALA A 451 31.83 6.51 -16.17
C ALA A 451 31.29 5.82 -14.91
N ILE A 452 29.97 5.66 -14.75
CA ILE A 452 29.36 5.04 -13.57
C ILE A 452 29.00 3.55 -13.76
N ALA A 453 29.41 2.90 -14.85
CA ALA A 453 29.03 1.52 -15.14
C ALA A 453 29.37 0.54 -14.00
N ALA A 454 30.57 0.65 -13.42
CA ALA A 454 30.99 -0.22 -12.31
C ALA A 454 30.14 -0.03 -11.04
N VAL A 455 29.77 1.21 -10.74
CA VAL A 455 28.90 1.56 -9.60
C VAL A 455 27.47 1.10 -9.86
N SER A 456 26.93 1.34 -11.05
CA SER A 456 25.57 0.90 -11.40
C SER A 456 25.46 -0.62 -11.30
N GLN A 457 26.45 -1.36 -11.80
CA GLN A 457 26.50 -2.82 -11.64
C GLN A 457 26.56 -3.23 -10.16
N HIS A 458 27.35 -2.52 -9.33
CA HIS A 458 27.41 -2.80 -7.88
C HIS A 458 26.04 -2.66 -7.21
N VAL A 459 25.36 -1.55 -7.46
CA VAL A 459 24.04 -1.29 -6.89
C VAL A 459 23.01 -2.30 -7.39
N PHE A 460 23.04 -2.64 -8.67
CA PHE A 460 22.15 -3.66 -9.25
C PHE A 460 22.32 -5.01 -8.52
N ASP A 461 23.55 -5.47 -8.37
CA ASP A 461 23.84 -6.75 -7.73
C ASP A 461 23.54 -6.72 -6.22
N ALA A 462 23.83 -5.60 -5.54
CA ALA A 462 23.53 -5.42 -4.13
C ALA A 462 22.02 -5.42 -3.88
N GLN A 463 21.23 -4.71 -4.69
CA GLN A 463 19.78 -4.73 -4.59
C GLN A 463 19.17 -6.10 -4.84
N ALA A 464 19.81 -6.94 -5.66
CA ALA A 464 19.35 -8.31 -5.92
C ALA A 464 19.73 -9.29 -4.80
N SER A 465 20.86 -9.07 -4.11
CA SER A 465 21.47 -10.06 -3.20
C SER A 465 21.31 -9.74 -1.71
N LEU A 466 21.15 -8.47 -1.34
CA LEU A 466 21.02 -8.06 0.06
C LEU A 466 19.61 -8.40 0.60
N PRO A 467 19.48 -8.93 1.83
CA PRO A 467 18.21 -9.33 2.43
C PRO A 467 17.13 -8.23 2.40
N SER A 468 17.50 -6.98 2.64
CA SER A 468 16.53 -5.88 2.70
C SER A 468 16.27 -5.21 1.34
N HIS A 469 17.01 -5.57 0.28
CA HIS A 469 16.84 -5.00 -1.06
C HIS A 469 16.84 -3.44 -1.06
N TRP A 470 17.72 -2.83 -0.28
CA TRP A 470 17.71 -1.40 -0.01
C TRP A 470 17.65 -0.52 -1.27
N GLY A 471 16.81 0.51 -1.24
CA GLY A 471 16.62 1.43 -2.37
C GLY A 471 15.75 0.89 -3.50
N ASN A 472 15.22 -0.34 -3.39
CA ASN A 472 14.17 -0.84 -4.27
C ASN A 472 12.79 -0.55 -3.63
N PRO A 473 11.99 0.38 -4.16
CA PRO A 473 10.68 0.74 -3.62
C PRO A 473 9.67 -0.40 -3.50
N ARG A 474 9.90 -1.54 -4.18
CA ARG A 474 9.07 -2.74 -3.99
C ARG A 474 9.27 -3.39 -2.63
N TYR A 475 10.43 -3.16 -1.99
CA TYR A 475 10.81 -3.77 -0.73
C TYR A 475 11.09 -2.70 0.33
N ASN A 476 12.17 -1.92 0.17
CA ASN A 476 12.59 -0.93 1.14
C ASN A 476 13.24 0.29 0.48
N TYR A 477 12.86 1.48 0.94
CA TYR A 477 13.51 2.73 0.57
C TYR A 477 14.83 2.93 1.32
N LEU A 478 15.70 3.76 0.76
CA LEU A 478 16.78 4.39 1.53
C LEU A 478 16.24 5.67 2.18
N THR A 479 16.80 6.05 3.32
CA THR A 479 16.47 7.30 4.02
C THR A 479 17.72 8.16 4.10
N ARG A 480 17.69 9.39 3.58
CA ARG A 480 18.85 10.29 3.59
C ARG A 480 19.23 10.66 5.01
N THR A 481 20.52 10.70 5.29
CA THR A 481 21.08 11.41 6.46
C THR A 481 22.08 12.49 6.02
N THR A 482 22.14 13.56 6.78
CA THR A 482 23.07 14.70 6.69
C THR A 482 23.99 14.75 7.91
N ASN A 483 23.80 13.86 8.88
CA ASN A 483 24.63 13.79 10.07
C ASN A 483 26.02 13.23 9.72
N GLN A 484 27.02 14.10 9.70
CA GLN A 484 28.38 13.75 9.29
C GLN A 484 28.98 12.60 10.11
N LYS A 485 28.63 12.48 11.41
CA LYS A 485 29.10 11.36 12.24
C LYS A 485 28.56 10.01 11.77
N ILE A 486 27.31 9.97 11.31
CA ILE A 486 26.71 8.74 10.76
C ILE A 486 27.35 8.41 9.41
N ILE A 487 27.54 9.41 8.57
CA ILE A 487 28.15 9.26 7.24
C ILE A 487 29.58 8.73 7.37
N ASP A 488 30.38 9.31 8.26
CA ASP A 488 31.76 8.89 8.47
C ASP A 488 31.82 7.47 9.06
N ALA A 489 30.96 7.15 10.04
CA ALA A 489 30.87 5.78 10.57
C ALA A 489 30.48 4.74 9.51
N ASN A 490 29.58 5.10 8.59
CA ASN A 490 29.22 4.24 7.46
C ASN A 490 30.42 3.98 6.56
N ARG A 491 31.10 5.06 6.12
CA ARG A 491 32.30 4.99 5.30
C ARG A 491 33.41 4.17 5.94
N ASP A 492 33.68 4.41 7.22
CA ASP A 492 34.75 3.74 7.96
C ASP A 492 34.47 2.23 8.10
N LYS A 493 33.20 1.83 8.29
CA LYS A 493 32.84 0.42 8.38
C LYS A 493 32.83 -0.28 7.02
N ALA A 494 32.35 0.39 5.97
CA ALA A 494 32.32 -0.19 4.63
C ALA A 494 33.71 -0.23 3.98
N CYS A 495 34.47 0.86 4.13
CA CYS A 495 35.68 1.13 3.39
C CYS A 495 36.78 1.71 4.32
N PRO A 496 37.32 0.91 5.27
CA PRO A 496 38.31 1.38 6.24
C PRO A 496 39.62 1.86 5.60
N SER A 497 40.35 2.73 6.30
CA SER A 497 41.57 3.39 5.83
C SER A 497 42.66 2.38 5.42
N GLY A 498 43.27 2.58 4.24
CA GLY A 498 44.34 1.73 3.71
C GLY A 498 43.94 0.84 2.52
N SER A 499 42.68 0.90 2.08
CA SER A 499 42.25 0.20 0.85
C SER A 499 42.85 0.89 -0.39
N PRO A 500 43.65 0.20 -1.23
CA PRO A 500 44.34 0.80 -2.37
C PRO A 500 43.40 1.15 -3.56
N VAL A 501 42.10 0.92 -3.41
CA VAL A 501 41.12 0.99 -4.49
C VAL A 501 39.90 1.80 -4.05
N SER A 502 39.26 2.49 -5.00
CA SER A 502 38.05 3.24 -4.69
C SER A 502 36.94 2.25 -4.32
N CYS A 503 36.64 2.19 -3.04
CA CYS A 503 35.61 1.35 -2.48
C CYS A 503 34.27 2.07 -2.60
N ASP A 504 33.32 1.44 -3.27
CA ASP A 504 31.92 1.85 -3.35
C ASP A 504 31.11 1.02 -2.35
N GLU A 505 30.18 1.66 -1.65
CA GLU A 505 29.37 1.05 -0.59
C GLU A 505 27.89 1.16 -0.92
N PHE A 506 27.13 0.09 -0.63
CA PHE A 506 25.69 0.09 -0.76
C PHE A 506 25.03 -0.73 0.35
N ALA A 507 24.05 -0.25 1.12
CA ALA A 507 23.41 1.07 1.05
C ALA A 507 24.38 2.25 1.23
N LEU A 508 24.02 3.38 0.61
CA LEU A 508 24.87 4.55 0.46
C LEU A 508 25.30 5.13 1.82
N ALA A 509 26.52 5.65 1.93
CA ALA A 509 27.04 6.28 3.14
C ALA A 509 26.13 7.38 3.72
N SER A 510 25.51 8.16 2.83
CA SER A 510 24.60 9.26 3.17
C SER A 510 23.19 8.79 3.51
N THR A 511 23.04 7.58 4.06
CA THR A 511 21.76 7.02 4.47
C THR A 511 21.78 6.44 5.88
N TYR A 512 20.60 6.39 6.52
CA TYR A 512 20.44 5.73 7.81
C TYR A 512 20.60 4.21 7.73
N GLN A 513 20.58 3.64 6.52
CA GLN A 513 20.79 2.22 6.23
C GLN A 513 22.23 1.90 5.83
N GLY A 514 23.14 2.89 5.87
CA GLY A 514 24.55 2.64 5.57
C GLY A 514 25.19 1.65 6.55
N ALA A 515 26.37 1.15 6.16
CA ALA A 515 26.98 -0.03 6.76
C ALA A 515 27.03 -0.03 8.30
N SER A 516 27.25 1.12 8.96
CA SER A 516 27.36 1.20 10.43
C SER A 516 26.06 0.89 11.18
N ARG A 517 24.92 0.94 10.49
CA ARG A 517 23.58 0.84 11.09
C ARG A 517 22.82 -0.43 10.71
N VAL A 518 23.38 -1.25 9.83
CA VAL A 518 22.77 -2.51 9.37
C VAL A 518 23.62 -3.72 9.71
N ALA A 519 22.98 -4.89 9.63
CA ALA A 519 23.65 -6.18 9.82
C ALA A 519 24.76 -6.37 8.77
N ALA A 520 25.79 -7.15 9.12
CA ALA A 520 26.97 -7.33 8.27
C ALA A 520 26.68 -7.97 6.91
N ASN A 521 25.55 -8.66 6.78
CA ASN A 521 25.08 -9.29 5.55
C ASN A 521 24.07 -8.43 4.77
N ASP A 522 23.78 -7.21 5.23
CA ASP A 522 22.75 -6.33 4.65
C ASP A 522 23.32 -4.99 4.15
N TYR A 523 24.62 -5.00 3.85
CA TYR A 523 25.30 -4.03 3.00
C TYR A 523 26.34 -4.77 2.14
N SER A 524 26.77 -4.13 1.06
CA SER A 524 27.73 -4.62 0.08
C SER A 524 28.78 -3.56 -0.17
N THR A 525 29.99 -4.00 -0.47
CA THR A 525 31.09 -3.14 -0.89
C THR A 525 31.73 -3.69 -2.15
N ARG A 526 32.20 -2.81 -3.02
CA ARG A 526 32.88 -3.20 -4.26
C ARG A 526 33.98 -2.23 -4.61
N THR A 527 35.08 -2.78 -5.07
CA THR A 527 36.14 -2.01 -5.72
C THR A 527 35.67 -1.51 -7.08
N VAL A 528 35.68 -0.19 -7.27
CA VAL A 528 35.35 0.49 -8.52
C VAL A 528 36.46 1.48 -8.91
N PRO A 529 36.50 1.97 -10.16
CA PRO A 529 37.37 3.08 -10.53
C PRO A 529 37.02 4.34 -9.72
N LYS A 530 38.03 5.10 -9.27
CA LYS A 530 37.81 6.35 -8.53
C LYS A 530 36.91 7.34 -9.26
N ALA A 531 37.08 7.48 -10.58
CA ALA A 531 36.24 8.34 -11.40
C ALA A 531 34.75 7.92 -11.38
N SER A 532 34.45 6.62 -11.26
CA SER A 532 33.08 6.11 -11.15
C SER A 532 32.45 6.54 -9.83
N ASN A 533 33.19 6.41 -8.73
CA ASN A 533 32.73 6.77 -7.39
C ASN A 533 32.54 8.30 -7.26
N ASP A 534 33.50 9.08 -7.75
CA ASP A 534 33.40 10.55 -7.77
C ASP A 534 32.19 11.02 -8.60
N SER A 535 31.94 10.37 -9.75
CA SER A 535 30.78 10.67 -10.60
C SER A 535 29.45 10.31 -9.93
N GLN A 536 29.36 9.17 -9.25
CA GLN A 536 28.20 8.79 -8.43
C GLN A 536 27.92 9.83 -7.34
N GLY A 537 28.95 10.29 -6.63
CA GLY A 537 28.82 11.36 -5.63
C GLY A 537 28.25 12.66 -6.21
N GLY A 538 28.71 13.05 -7.41
CA GLY A 538 28.16 14.19 -8.14
C GLY A 538 26.68 14.01 -8.52
N ILE A 539 26.30 12.83 -9.02
CA ILE A 539 24.91 12.49 -9.34
C ILE A 539 24.04 12.57 -8.09
N MET A 540 24.49 12.02 -6.96
CA MET A 540 23.75 12.05 -5.70
C MET A 540 23.56 13.46 -5.16
N SER A 541 24.61 14.28 -5.19
CA SER A 541 24.51 15.69 -4.77
C SER A 541 23.51 16.46 -5.62
N ASN A 542 23.56 16.29 -6.94
CA ASN A 542 22.61 16.91 -7.87
C ASN A 542 21.18 16.39 -7.67
N TYR A 543 21.02 15.09 -7.45
CA TYR A 543 19.73 14.47 -7.16
C TYR A 543 19.11 15.05 -5.89
N TYR A 544 19.85 15.06 -4.77
CA TYR A 544 19.37 15.62 -3.51
C TYR A 544 18.95 17.09 -3.63
N ASN A 545 19.71 17.90 -4.37
CA ASN A 545 19.39 19.31 -4.57
C ASN A 545 18.18 19.51 -5.50
N SER A 546 18.16 18.84 -6.65
CA SER A 546 17.11 19.01 -7.68
C SER A 546 15.77 18.41 -7.29
N THR A 547 15.76 17.40 -6.42
CA THR A 547 14.53 16.76 -5.91
C THR A 547 14.22 17.13 -4.46
N ARG A 548 15.04 17.99 -3.85
CA ARG A 548 14.94 18.44 -2.45
C ARG A 548 14.82 17.30 -1.44
N ILE A 549 15.55 16.18 -1.61
CA ILE A 549 15.66 15.16 -0.55
C ILE A 549 16.34 15.82 0.65
N LEU A 550 15.73 15.86 1.82
CA LEU A 550 16.31 16.35 3.07
C LEU A 550 16.65 15.18 4.01
N ASP A 551 17.26 15.49 5.16
CA ASP A 551 17.44 14.48 6.22
C ASP A 551 16.09 13.82 6.57
N GLY A 552 16.09 12.49 6.70
CA GLY A 552 14.88 11.72 7.01
C GLY A 552 13.99 11.40 5.80
N ASP A 553 14.26 11.98 4.62
CA ASP A 553 13.43 11.69 3.45
C ASP A 553 13.71 10.31 2.85
N PRO A 554 12.67 9.57 2.46
CA PRO A 554 12.82 8.33 1.71
C PRO A 554 13.15 8.60 0.24
N PHE A 555 13.95 7.74 -0.36
CA PHE A 555 14.20 7.70 -1.80
C PHE A 555 14.59 6.30 -2.29
N GLY A 556 14.33 6.05 -3.58
CA GLY A 556 14.76 4.83 -4.28
C GLY A 556 16.06 5.04 -5.05
N VAL A 557 16.61 3.94 -5.55
CA VAL A 557 17.77 3.92 -6.45
C VAL A 557 17.45 2.96 -7.59
N VAL A 558 17.49 3.46 -8.82
CA VAL A 558 17.40 2.65 -10.04
C VAL A 558 18.82 2.49 -10.57
N ALA A 559 19.30 1.25 -10.60
CA ALA A 559 20.53 0.91 -11.29
C ALA A 559 20.20 0.33 -12.67
N VAL A 560 20.81 0.91 -13.72
CA VAL A 560 20.66 0.43 -15.10
C VAL A 560 21.96 -0.25 -15.52
N LEU A 561 21.87 -1.38 -16.19
CA LEU A 561 23.01 -2.07 -16.78
C LEU A 561 23.30 -1.54 -18.20
N LEU A 562 24.49 -1.80 -18.73
CA LEU A 562 24.85 -1.38 -20.09
C LEU A 562 23.95 -1.99 -21.18
N ASP A 563 23.31 -3.13 -20.89
CA ASP A 563 22.32 -3.77 -21.76
C ASP A 563 20.90 -3.19 -21.61
N GLY A 564 20.72 -2.16 -20.78
CA GLY A 564 19.45 -1.47 -20.56
C GLY A 564 18.54 -2.09 -19.49
N ARG A 565 18.90 -3.24 -18.89
CA ARG A 565 18.13 -3.81 -17.78
C ARG A 565 18.17 -2.89 -16.57
N GLN A 566 17.04 -2.76 -15.88
CA GLN A 566 16.89 -1.95 -14.67
C GLN A 566 16.73 -2.85 -13.45
N SER A 567 17.16 -2.36 -12.28
CA SER A 567 17.08 -3.13 -11.03
C SER A 567 15.65 -3.40 -10.53
N TRP A 568 14.66 -2.63 -10.98
CA TRP A 568 13.24 -2.90 -10.70
C TRP A 568 12.29 -2.32 -11.75
#